data_AF-A0A532TPV0-F1
#
_entry.id   AF-A0A532TPV0-F1
#
_cell.length_a   1.000
_cell.length_b   1.000
_cell.length_c   1.000
_cell.angle_alpha   90.00
_cell.angle_beta   90.00
_cell.angle_gamma   90.00
#
_symmetry.space_group_name_H-M   'P 1'
#
loop_
_entity.id
_entity.type
_entity.pdbx_description
1 polymer ?
#
loop_
_entity_poly.entity_id
_entity_poly.type
_entity_poly.pdbx_seq_one_letter_code
_entity_poly.pdbx_strand_id
1 'polypeptide(L)'
;MKLRLILKTTTKKDKEISIKFNIAPSKHSGFINFINMALNQNKPVIITFEKISKSGEKQESKIVGTFKFEGKDDPGLKQLEEEIEDKEKKRKKQHQKRVQK
;
A
#
# COMPACT_ATOMS: atom_id res chain seq x y z
N MET A 1 13.95 0.74 3.54
CA MET A 1 12.67 0.83 4.28
C MET A 1 11.91 -0.47 4.12
N LYS A 2 11.20 -0.92 5.16
CA LYS A 2 10.24 -2.03 5.10
C LYS A 2 8.85 -1.45 5.33
N LEU A 3 7.91 -1.67 4.41
CA LEU A 3 6.54 -1.18 4.50
C LEU A 3 5.57 -2.35 4.65
N ARG A 4 4.57 -2.22 5.52
CA ARG A 4 3.58 -3.27 5.81
C ARG A 4 2.18 -2.67 5.89
N LEU A 5 1.22 -3.35 5.28
CA LEU A 5 -0.20 -3.15 5.56
C LEU A 5 -0.56 -4.00 6.78
N ILE A 6 -1.17 -3.38 7.79
CA ILE A 6 -1.62 -4.07 9.01
C ILE A 6 -3.13 -3.98 9.06
N LEU A 7 -3.81 -5.13 9.03
CA LEU A 7 -5.25 -5.20 9.30
C LEU A 7 -5.42 -5.66 10.75
N LYS A 8 -6.21 -4.92 11.51
CA LYS A 8 -6.50 -5.20 12.93
C LYS A 8 -8.00 -5.36 13.11
N THR A 9 -8.40 -6.27 13.99
CA THR A 9 -9.79 -6.42 14.42
C THR A 9 -9.84 -7.02 15.84
N THR A 10 -11.00 -6.98 16.47
CA THR A 10 -11.26 -7.60 17.77
C THR A 10 -12.09 -8.86 17.60
N THR A 11 -11.79 -9.87 18.42
CA THR A 11 -12.58 -11.10 18.48
C THR A 11 -13.81 -10.91 19.38
N LYS A 12 -14.73 -11.87 19.40
CA LYS A 12 -15.88 -11.89 20.33
C LYS A 12 -15.51 -11.87 21.82
N LYS A 13 -14.24 -12.12 22.17
CA LYS A 13 -13.71 -12.06 23.55
C LYS A 13 -12.88 -10.79 23.80
N ASP A 14 -13.10 -9.76 22.99
CA ASP A 14 -12.38 -8.47 23.02
C ASP A 14 -10.85 -8.56 22.86
N LYS A 15 -10.34 -9.72 22.43
CA LYS A 15 -8.93 -9.88 22.10
C LYS A 15 -8.64 -9.24 20.75
N GLU A 16 -7.65 -8.35 20.70
CA GLU A 16 -7.11 -7.79 19.46
C GLU A 16 -6.34 -8.87 18.68
N ILE A 17 -6.66 -9.00 17.39
CA ILE A 17 -5.90 -9.81 16.44
C ILE A 17 -5.47 -8.95 15.26
N SER A 18 -4.31 -9.27 14.69
CA SER A 18 -3.79 -8.54 13.54
C SER A 18 -3.14 -9.47 12.53
N ILE A 19 -3.25 -9.12 11.26
CA ILE A 19 -2.53 -9.75 10.15
C ILE A 19 -1.71 -8.68 9.44
N LYS A 20 -0.47 -9.04 9.06
CA LYS A 20 0.52 -8.12 8.48
C LYS A 20 0.91 -8.60 7.08
N PHE A 21 0.71 -7.75 6.08
CA PHE A 21 1.11 -8.00 4.70
C PHE A 21 2.32 -7.14 4.35
N ASN A 22 3.42 -7.77 3.94
CA ASN A 22 4.59 -7.04 3.45
C ASN A 22 4.27 -6.43 2.09
N ILE A 23 4.57 -5.13 1.93
CA ILE A 23 4.47 -4.47 0.64
C ILE A 23 5.85 -4.54 0.00
N ALA A 24 5.92 -5.12 -1.20
CA ALA A 24 7.15 -5.25 -1.95
C ALA A 24 7.76 -3.86 -2.24
N PRO A 25 9.08 -3.68 -2.21
CA PRO A 25 9.73 -2.39 -2.50
C PRO A 25 9.29 -1.75 -3.82
N SER A 26 9.04 -2.56 -4.84
CA SER A 26 8.54 -2.10 -6.16
C SER A 26 7.13 -1.50 -6.12
N LYS A 27 6.38 -1.72 -5.03
CA LYS A 27 5.00 -1.22 -4.84
C LYS A 27 4.91 -0.10 -3.80
N HIS A 28 6.01 0.27 -3.13
CA HIS A 28 5.99 1.30 -2.09
C HIS A 28 5.46 2.64 -2.60
N SER A 29 6.05 3.16 -3.68
CA SER A 29 5.64 4.44 -4.30
C SER A 29 4.16 4.43 -4.70
N GLY A 30 3.73 3.41 -5.45
CA GLY A 30 2.32 3.29 -5.87
C GLY A 30 1.34 3.17 -4.70
N PHE A 31 1.71 2.45 -3.65
CA PHE A 31 0.85 2.28 -2.48
C PHE A 31 0.66 3.60 -1.70
N ILE A 32 1.72 4.37 -1.50
CA ILE A 32 1.64 5.64 -0.77
C ILE A 32 0.91 6.70 -1.58
N ASN A 33 1.22 6.81 -2.88
CA ASN A 33 0.49 7.70 -3.78
C ASN A 33 -1.01 7.40 -3.77
N PHE A 34 -1.39 6.12 -3.72
CA PHE A 34 -2.78 5.71 -3.60
C PHE A 34 -3.42 6.16 -2.28
N ILE A 35 -2.74 5.98 -1.15
CA ILE A 35 -3.23 6.44 0.16
C ILE A 35 -3.41 7.95 0.16
N ASN A 36 -2.42 8.70 -0.31
CA ASN A 36 -2.47 10.16 -0.37
C ASN A 36 -3.59 10.66 -1.26
N MET A 37 -3.76 10.05 -2.43
CA MET A 37 -4.86 10.34 -3.32
C MET A 37 -6.21 10.12 -2.62
N ALA A 38 -6.39 8.97 -1.96
CA ALA A 38 -7.64 8.64 -1.28
C ALA A 38 -7.94 9.59 -0.11
N LEU A 39 -6.92 9.95 0.69
CA LEU A 39 -7.01 10.92 1.78
C LEU A 39 -7.38 12.32 1.26
N ASN A 40 -6.59 12.84 0.30
CA ASN A 40 -6.78 14.19 -0.22
C ASN A 40 -8.12 14.36 -0.95
N GLN A 41 -8.59 13.32 -1.64
CA GLN A 41 -9.89 13.34 -2.30
C GLN A 41 -11.05 13.05 -1.35
N ASN A 42 -10.77 12.67 -0.10
CA ASN A 42 -11.77 12.35 0.91
C ASN A 42 -12.77 11.25 0.45
N LYS A 43 -12.31 10.36 -0.45
CA LYS A 43 -13.15 9.33 -1.08
C LYS A 43 -13.02 7.98 -0.38
N PRO A 44 -14.09 7.17 -0.38
CA PRO A 44 -14.03 5.82 0.14
C PRO A 44 -13.13 4.93 -0.71
N VAL A 45 -12.60 3.91 -0.06
CA VAL A 45 -11.70 2.92 -0.63
C VAL A 45 -12.30 1.54 -0.41
N ILE A 46 -12.12 0.67 -1.39
CA ILE A 46 -12.68 -0.67 -1.39
C ILE A 46 -11.56 -1.68 -1.16
N ILE A 47 -11.65 -2.46 -0.08
CA ILE A 47 -10.89 -3.69 0.11
C ILE A 47 -11.76 -4.84 -0.40
N THR A 48 -11.23 -5.57 -1.38
CA THR A 48 -11.83 -6.77 -1.96
C THR A 48 -10.74 -7.82 -2.15
N PHE A 49 -11.12 -9.04 -2.48
CA PHE A 49 -10.20 -10.15 -2.73
C PHE A 49 -10.34 -10.62 -4.17
N GLU A 50 -9.22 -10.85 -4.86
CA GLU A 50 -9.23 -11.47 -6.18
C GLU A 50 -8.74 -12.91 -6.04
N LYS A 51 -9.55 -13.88 -6.48
CA LYS A 51 -9.13 -15.28 -6.59
C LYS A 51 -8.53 -15.48 -7.98
N ILE A 52 -7.30 -15.97 -8.01
CA ILE A 52 -6.60 -16.32 -9.24
C ILE A 52 -6.54 -17.85 -9.33
N SER A 53 -7.15 -18.42 -10.37
CA SER A 53 -7.14 -19.85 -10.61
C SER A 53 -5.80 -20.31 -11.22
N LYS A 54 -5.59 -21.64 -11.33
CA LYS A 54 -4.41 -22.19 -12.01
C LYS A 54 -4.36 -21.83 -13.50
N SER A 55 -5.51 -21.56 -14.14
CA SER A 55 -5.59 -21.10 -15.53
C SER A 55 -5.31 -19.60 -15.69
N GLY A 56 -5.12 -18.87 -14.59
CA GLY A 56 -4.95 -17.42 -14.60
C GLY A 56 -6.26 -16.64 -14.65
N GLU A 57 -7.41 -17.32 -14.63
CA GLU A 57 -8.71 -16.67 -14.55
C GLU A 57 -8.85 -15.96 -13.20
N LYS A 58 -9.29 -14.70 -13.27
CA LYS A 58 -9.47 -13.82 -12.13
C LYS A 58 -10.95 -13.72 -11.82
N GLN A 59 -11.31 -14.04 -10.58
CA GLN A 59 -12.67 -13.87 -10.09
C GLN A 59 -12.64 -12.96 -8.87
N GLU A 60 -13.35 -11.86 -8.93
CA GLU A 60 -13.53 -10.98 -7.79
C GLU A 60 -14.40 -11.65 -6.73
N SER A 61 -13.97 -11.56 -5.47
CA SER A 61 -14.70 -12.09 -4.34
C SER A 61 -15.93 -11.23 -4.05
N LYS A 62 -16.99 -11.88 -3.55
CA LYS A 62 -18.16 -11.18 -3.02
C LYS A 62 -17.89 -10.49 -1.68
N ILE A 63 -16.75 -10.77 -1.05
CA ILE A 63 -16.35 -10.15 0.21
C ILE A 63 -15.74 -8.79 -0.10
N VAL A 64 -16.48 -7.74 0.25
CA VAL A 64 -16.10 -6.36 0.03
C VAL A 64 -16.22 -5.56 1.33
N GLY A 65 -15.22 -4.73 1.61
CA GLY A 65 -15.22 -3.76 2.70
C GLY A 65 -14.99 -2.37 2.15
N THR A 66 -15.91 -1.45 2.44
CA THR A 66 -15.73 -0.03 2.10
C THR A 66 -15.30 0.71 3.36
N PHE A 67 -14.23 1.47 3.27
CA PHE A 67 -13.70 2.24 4.39
C PHE A 67 -13.12 3.55 3.86
N LYS A 68 -13.00 4.52 4.77
CA LYS A 68 -12.41 5.80 4.46
C LYS A 68 -11.10 5.89 5.21
N PHE A 69 -10.03 6.33 4.54
CA PHE A 69 -8.83 6.66 5.26
C PHE A 69 -9.06 7.93 6.09
N GLU A 70 -8.61 7.90 7.33
CA GLU A 70 -8.55 9.06 8.19
C GLU A 70 -7.08 9.40 8.36
N GLY A 71 -6.71 10.61 7.93
CA GLY A 71 -5.39 11.15 8.18
C GLY A 71 -5.35 11.62 9.62
N LYS A 72 -4.59 10.95 10.48
CA LYS A 72 -4.04 11.64 11.63
C LYS A 72 -3.01 12.59 11.03
N ASP A 73 -3.09 13.89 11.29
CA ASP A 73 -2.08 14.85 10.84
C ASP A 73 -0.70 14.40 11.33
N ASP A 74 0.00 13.64 10.49
CA ASP A 74 1.25 12.98 10.82
C ASP A 74 2.31 13.47 9.82
N PRO A 75 3.21 14.37 10.25
CA PRO A 75 4.37 14.79 9.48
C PRO A 75 5.18 13.60 8.91
N GLY A 76 5.07 12.42 9.53
CA GLY A 76 5.70 11.19 9.08
C GLY A 76 5.26 10.70 7.71
N LEU A 77 4.05 11.02 7.24
CA LEU A 77 3.59 10.60 5.90
C LEU A 77 4.37 11.34 4.79
N LYS A 78 4.55 12.65 4.94
CA LYS A 78 5.35 13.47 4.01
C LYS A 78 6.81 13.04 3.98
N GLN A 79 7.39 12.78 5.15
CA GLN A 79 8.76 12.25 5.23
C GLN A 79 8.89 10.90 4.53
N LEU A 80 7.86 10.05 4.64
CA LEU A 80 7.83 8.74 3.97
C LEU A 80 7.80 8.87 2.45
N GLU A 81 7.05 9.84 1.92
CA GLU A 81 7.02 10.17 0.49
C GLU A 81 8.39 10.60 -0.03
N GLU A 82 9.00 11.59 0.63
CA GLU A 82 10.32 12.13 0.28
C GLU A 82 11.39 11.02 0.26
N GLU A 83 11.39 10.16 1.29
CA GLU A 83 12.30 9.03 1.40
C GLU A 83 12.21 8.01 0.26
N ILE A 84 11.03 7.87 -0.35
CA ILE A 84 10.78 6.91 -1.43
C ILE A 84 11.10 7.53 -2.77
N GLU A 85 10.71 8.78 -2.98
CA GLU A 85 11.11 9.53 -4.17
C GLU A 85 12.62 9.57 -4.33
N ASP A 86 13.35 9.83 -3.24
CA ASP A 86 14.81 9.88 -3.27
C ASP A 86 15.44 8.53 -3.63
N LYS A 87 14.87 7.44 -3.12
CA LYS A 87 15.30 6.07 -3.48
C LYS A 87 15.01 5.77 -4.95
N GLU A 88 13.86 6.19 -5.48
CA GLU A 88 13.54 6.01 -6.90
C GLU A 88 14.44 6.85 -7.81
N LYS A 89 14.70 8.12 -7.46
CA LYS A 89 15.62 9.01 -8.19
C LYS A 89 17.03 8.41 -8.23
N LYS A 90 17.55 7.90 -7.10
CA LYS A 90 18.83 7.19 -7.03
C LYS A 90 18.85 5.93 -7.91
N ARG A 91 17.78 5.12 -7.89
CA ARG A 91 17.65 3.92 -8.73
C ARG A 91 17.67 4.25 -10.23
N LYS A 92 16.93 5.28 -10.65
CA LYS A 92 16.89 5.74 -12.05
C LYS A 92 18.26 6.23 -12.52
N LYS A 93 18.96 7.05 -11.73
CA LYS A 93 20.32 7.53 -12.03
C LYS A 93 21.32 6.37 -12.19
N GLN A 94 21.26 5.37 -11.31
CA GLN A 94 22.14 4.19 -11.41
C GLN A 94 21.85 3.34 -12.65
N HIS A 95 20.57 3.19 -13.02
CA HIS A 95 20.19 2.45 -14.22
C HIS A 95 20.68 3.14 -15.50
N GLN A 96 20.50 4.46 -15.63
CA GLN A 96 21.01 5.23 -16.77
C GLN A 96 22.51 5.09 -16.96
N LYS A 97 23.29 5.12 -15.86
CA LYS A 97 24.75 4.90 -15.90
C LYS A 97 25.15 3.50 -16.40
N ARG A 98 24.28 2.49 -16.24
CA ARG A 98 24.53 1.12 -16.71
C ARG A 98 24.14 0.90 -18.16
N VAL A 99 23.18 1.68 -18.67
CA VAL A 99 22.69 1.58 -20.06
C VAL A 99 23.56 2.41 -21.02
N GLN A 100 24.22 3.45 -20.53
CA GLN A 100 25.15 4.30 -21.31
C GLN A 100 26.58 3.72 -21.43
N LYS A 101 26.84 2.54 -20.87
CA LYS A 101 28.14 1.89 -20.84
C LYS A 101 28.08 0.60 -21.66
#